data_AF-A0A2K3KQA4-F1
#
_entry.id   AF-A0A2K3KQA4-F1
#
_cell.length_a   1.000
_cell.length_b   1.000
_cell.length_c   1.000
_cell.angle_alpha   90.00
_cell.angle_beta   90.00
_cell.angle_gamma   90.00
#
_symmetry.space_group_name_H-M   'P 1'
#
loop_
_entity.id
_entity.type
_entity.pdbx_description
1 polymer ?
#
loop_
_entity_poly.entity_id
_entity_poly.type
_entity_poly.pdbx_seq_one_letter_code
_entity_poly.pdbx_strand_id
1 'polypeptide(L)' 'VIEDREKELDPQGEYASSSRVVLIAKIQELESNMVAAAAFSFTNAVAQLRVLNPSLVEEGLDEEKEVRDGAIVT' A
#
# COMPACT_ATOMS: atom_id res chain seq x y z
N VAL A 1 -2.65 31.16 -10.76
CA VAL A 1 -1.93 31.42 -9.49
C VAL A 1 -1.75 30.06 -8.85
N ILE A 2 -0.51 29.68 -8.52
CA ILE A 2 -0.23 28.41 -7.82
C ILE A 2 -0.60 28.60 -6.36
N GLU A 3 -1.42 27.70 -5.81
CA GLU A 3 -1.85 27.76 -4.41
C GLU A 3 -0.66 27.56 -3.47
N ASP A 4 -0.67 28.19 -2.30
CA ASP A 4 0.47 28.08 -1.37
C ASP A 4 0.68 26.63 -0.92
N ARG A 5 -0.39 25.84 -0.82
CA ARG A 5 -0.31 24.41 -0.54
C ARG A 5 0.36 23.62 -1.65
N GLU A 6 0.15 24.01 -2.91
CA GLU A 6 0.79 23.36 -4.05
C GLU A 6 2.30 23.62 -4.05
N LYS A 7 2.74 24.82 -3.64
CA LYS A 7 4.17 25.12 -3.46
C LYS A 7 4.83 24.33 -2.32
N GLU A 8 4.07 24.01 -1.26
CA GLU A 8 4.56 23.16 -0.17
C GLU A 8 4.74 21.70 -0.60
N LEU A 9 3.81 21.18 -1.40
CA LEU A 9 3.78 19.79 -1.83
C LEU A 9 4.66 19.53 -3.06
N ASP A 10 4.84 20.53 -3.92
CA ASP A 10 5.68 20.47 -5.12
C ASP A 10 6.65 21.67 -5.19
N PRO A 11 7.62 21.75 -4.25
CA PRO A 11 8.53 22.89 -4.17
C PRO A 11 9.44 23.03 -5.40
N GLN A 12 9.61 21.96 -6.18
CA GLN A 12 10.40 21.96 -7.43
C GLN A 12 9.54 22.11 -8.68
N GLY A 13 8.21 22.14 -8.55
CA GLY A 13 7.30 22.22 -9.70
C GLY A 13 7.32 20.99 -10.60
N GLU A 14 7.79 19.84 -10.12
CA GLU A 14 7.92 18.61 -10.89
C GLU A 14 6.56 18.11 -11.37
N TYR A 15 5.55 18.13 -10.50
CA TYR A 15 4.19 17.68 -10.83
C TYR A 15 3.46 18.76 -11.62
N ALA A 16 3.60 20.02 -11.24
CA ALA A 16 2.97 21.15 -11.92
C ALA A 16 3.43 21.30 -13.38
N SER A 17 4.68 20.91 -13.68
CA SER A 17 5.25 20.94 -15.05
C SER A 17 5.10 19.64 -15.82
N SER A 18 4.61 18.57 -15.20
CA SER A 18 4.46 17.26 -15.83
C SER A 18 3.29 17.23 -16.82
N SER A 19 3.45 16.47 -17.92
CA SER A 19 2.32 16.19 -18.80
C SER A 19 1.34 15.23 -18.13
N ARG A 20 0.07 15.25 -18.57
CA ARG A 20 -0.96 14.33 -18.08
C ARG A 20 -0.55 12.86 -18.17
N VAL A 21 0.14 12.48 -19.25
CA VAL A 21 0.60 11.09 -19.46
C VAL A 21 1.66 10.71 -18.42
N VAL A 22 2.59 11.61 -18.13
CA VAL A 22 3.64 11.39 -17.12
C VAL A 22 3.04 11.27 -15.71
N LEU A 23 2.07 12.12 -15.37
CA LEU A 23 1.39 12.04 -14.08
C LEU A 23 0.63 10.71 -13.91
N ILE A 24 -0.09 10.26 -14.94
CA ILE A 24 -0.78 8.96 -14.91
C ILE A 24 0.22 7.82 -14.69
N ALA A 25 1.35 7.82 -15.41
CA ALA A 25 2.37 6.78 -15.25
C ALA A 25 2.96 6.76 -13.83
N LYS A 26 3.26 7.93 -13.25
CA LYS A 26 3.77 8.05 -11.87
C LYS A 26 2.76 7.53 -10.83
N ILE A 27 1.47 7.80 -11.02
CA ILE A 27 0.41 7.29 -10.13
C ILE A 27 0.35 5.77 -10.21
N GLN A 28 0.34 5.20 -11.43
CA GLN A 28 0.30 3.75 -11.62
C GLN A 28 1.53 3.03 -11.05
N GLU A 29 2.71 3.64 -11.18
CA GLU A 29 3.94 3.14 -10.56
C GLU A 29 3.84 3.16 -9.03
N LEU A 30 3.36 4.27 -8.45
CA LEU A 30 3.14 4.38 -7.01
C LEU A 30 2.14 3.33 -6.50
N GLU A 31 1.00 3.17 -7.17
CA GLU A 31 -0.01 2.16 -6.85
C GLU A 31 0.57 0.75 -6.87
N SER A 32 1.33 0.41 -7.93
CA SER A 32 1.98 -0.90 -8.06
C SER A 32 2.98 -1.16 -6.93
N ASN A 33 3.78 -0.14 -6.59
CA ASN A 33 4.75 -0.23 -5.49
C ASN A 33 4.06 -0.40 -4.14
N MET A 34 2.94 0.28 -3.90
CA MET A 34 2.16 0.13 -2.66
C MET A 34 1.56 -1.27 -2.52
N VAL A 35 1.01 -1.83 -3.61
CA VAL A 35 0.49 -3.21 -3.62
C VAL A 35 1.61 -4.21 -3.30
N ALA A 36 2.76 -4.08 -3.96
CA ALA A 36 3.90 -4.95 -3.71
C ALA A 36 4.42 -4.84 -2.26
N ALA A 37 4.46 -3.62 -1.70
CA ALA A 37 4.87 -3.38 -0.33
C ALA A 37 3.89 -3.98 0.69
N ALA A 38 2.58 -3.89 0.44
CA ALA A 38 1.54 -4.48 1.29
C ALA A 38 1.63 -6.01 1.30
N ALA A 39 1.70 -6.63 0.11
CA ALA A 39 1.84 -8.08 -0.03
C ALA A 39 3.10 -8.62 0.65
N PHE A 40 4.23 -7.92 0.49
CA PHE A 40 5.47 -8.26 1.18
C PHE A 40 5.32 -8.15 2.70
N SER A 41 4.74 -7.05 3.19
CA SER A 41 4.56 -6.81 4.63
C SER A 41 3.67 -7.88 5.26
N PHE A 42 2.58 -8.24 4.59
CA PHE A 42 1.68 -9.31 5.02
C PHE A 42 2.41 -10.66 5.08
N THR A 43 3.08 -11.06 3.99
CA THR A 43 3.84 -12.31 3.93
C THR A 43 4.89 -12.38 5.04
N ASN A 44 5.60 -11.28 5.30
CA ASN A 44 6.59 -11.20 6.36
C ASN A 44 5.96 -11.30 7.75
N ALA A 45 4.81 -10.66 7.99
CA ALA A 45 4.09 -10.79 9.26
C ALA A 45 3.63 -12.23 9.50
N VAL A 46 3.08 -12.90 8.48
CA VAL A 46 2.72 -14.32 8.54
C VAL A 46 3.94 -15.20 8.86
N ALA A 47 5.08 -14.93 8.22
CA ALA A 47 6.32 -15.66 8.50
C ALA A 47 6.79 -15.48 9.96
N GLN A 48 6.71 -14.27 10.51
CA GLN A 48 7.01 -14.02 11.93
C GLN A 48 6.04 -14.77 12.85
N LEU A 49 4.74 -14.79 12.52
CA LEU A 49 3.74 -15.52 13.28
C LEU A 49 4.01 -17.02 13.32
N ARG A 50 4.49 -17.63 12.23
CA ARG A 50 4.93 -19.04 12.21
C ARG A 50 6.06 -19.32 13.19
N VAL A 51 7.03 -18.40 13.29
CA VAL A 51 8.16 -18.53 14.22
C VAL A 51 7.66 -18.46 15.67
N LEU A 52 6.72 -17.57 15.95
CA LEU A 52 6.20 -17.33 17.31
C LEU A 52 5.13 -18.35 17.73
N ASN A 53 4.38 -18.89 16.77
CA ASN A 53 3.31 -19.85 17.00
C ASN A 53 3.33 -20.95 15.91
N PRO A 54 4.11 -22.03 16.11
CA PRO A 54 4.22 -23.12 15.14
C PRO A 54 2.92 -23.90 14.88
N SER A 55 1.89 -23.73 15.72
CA SER A 55 0.58 -24.36 15.58
C SER A 55 -0.48 -23.46 14.92
N LEU A 56 -0.10 -22.27 14.44
CA LEU A 56 -1.02 -21.34 13.80
C LEU A 56 -1.62 -21.94 12.52
N VAL A 57 -2.95 -21.88 12.40
CA VAL A 57 -3.66 -22.19 11.15
C VAL A 57 -3.77 -20.91 10.34
N GLU A 58 -3.23 -20.93 9.13
CA GLU A 58 -3.15 -19.76 8.25
C GLU A 58 -4.16 -19.81 7.10
N GLU A 59 -4.89 -20.91 6.99
CA GLU A 59 -5.92 -21.08 5.96
C GLU A 59 -6.96 -19.97 6.08
N GLY A 60 -7.14 -19.22 4.99
CA GLY A 60 -8.07 -18.10 4.93
C GLY A 60 -7.49 -16.73 5.30
N LEU A 61 -6.26 -16.66 5.84
CA LEU A 61 -5.56 -15.38 6.03
C LEU A 61 -5.32 -14.72 4.68
N ASP A 62 -5.58 -13.42 4.63
CA ASP A 62 -5.55 -12.61 3.42
C ASP A 62 -5.41 -11.14 3.85
N GLU A 63 -4.56 -10.38 3.16
CA GLU A 63 -4.31 -8.97 3.49
C GLU A 63 -5.54 -8.07 3.29
N GLU A 64 -6.50 -8.49 2.48
CA GLU A 64 -7.72 -7.73 2.20
C GLU A 64 -8.88 -8.12 3.13
N LYS A 65 -8.72 -9.15 3.96
CA LYS A 65 -9.77 -9.62 4.87
C LYS A 65 -9.66 -9.00 6.25
N GLU A 66 -10.82 -8.88 6.90
CA GLU A 66 -10.95 -8.31 8.24
C GLU A 66 -11.58 -9.32 9.21
N VAL A 67 -11.33 -9.14 10.50
CA VAL A 67 -11.95 -9.94 11.56
C VAL A 67 -13.11 -9.16 12.16
N ARG A 68 -14.33 -9.70 12.06
CA ARG A 68 -15.54 -9.17 12.69
C ARG A 68 -16.18 -10.26 13.55
N ASP A 69 -16.45 -9.94 14.82
CA ASP A 69 -17.02 -10.88 15.80
C ASP A 69 -16.28 -12.24 15.89
N GLY A 70 -14.97 -12.23 15.68
CA GLY A 70 -14.12 -13.44 15.71
C GLY A 70 -14.12 -14.27 14.42
N ALA A 71 -14.82 -13.82 13.36
CA ALA A 71 -14.81 -14.46 12.05
C ALA A 71 -14.04 -13.62 11.02
N ILE A 72 -13.33 -14.30 10.11
CA ILE A 72 -12.71 -13.65 8.95
C ILE A 72 -13.80 -13.40 7.90
N VAL A 73 -13.92 -12.15 7.43
CA VAL A 73 -14.90 -11.72 6.42
C VAL A 73 -14.21 -11.08 5.22
N THR A 74 -14.90 -11.08 4.07
CA THR A 74 -14.50 -10.36 2.85
C THR A 74 -14.93 -8.90 2.91
#